data_AF-A0A7R9MJL5-F1
#
_entry.id   AF-A0A7R9MJL5-F1
#
_cell.length_a   1.000
_cell.length_b   1.000
_cell.length_c   1.000
_cell.angle_alpha   90.00
_cell.angle_beta   90.00
_cell.angle_gamma   90.00
#
_symmetry.space_group_name_H-M   'P 1'
#
loop_
_entity.id
_entity.type
_entity.pdbx_description
1 polymer ?
#
loop_
_entity_poly.entity_id
_entity_poly.type
_entity_poly.pdbx_seq_one_letter_code
_entity_poly.pdbx_strand_id
1 'polypeptide(L)' 'MSESERDEMQCSICQDILRNPVVAPCCLQMFCEQCINEWLNTETTCPHDRKVLNIDSLTRPPRL' A
#
# COMPACT_ATOMS: atom_id res chain seq x y z
N MET A 1 -8.62 -10.37 23.36
CA MET A 1 -9.16 -9.92 22.06
C MET A 1 -7.94 -9.60 21.22
N SER A 2 -7.80 -10.35 20.14
CA SER A 2 -6.60 -10.61 19.33
C SER A 2 -5.72 -9.39 19.07
N GLU A 3 -4.42 -9.51 19.34
CA GLU A 3 -3.37 -8.56 18.95
C GLU A 3 -3.18 -8.43 17.41
N SER A 4 -3.97 -9.16 16.62
CA SER A 4 -3.68 -9.52 15.22
C SER A 4 -4.52 -8.81 14.15
N GLU A 5 -5.49 -7.95 14.53
CA GLU A 5 -6.38 -7.26 13.57
C GLU A 5 -5.93 -5.82 13.22
N ARG A 6 -4.89 -5.30 13.90
CA ARG A 6 -4.40 -3.92 13.67
C ARG A 6 -3.52 -3.77 12.44
N ASP A 7 -2.93 -4.86 11.95
CA ASP A 7 -1.95 -4.82 10.87
C ASP A 7 -2.60 -4.60 9.50
N GLU A 8 -3.86 -5.04 9.33
CA GLU A 8 -4.59 -4.96 8.05
C GLU A 8 -4.96 -3.52 7.65
N MET A 9 -4.86 -2.56 8.57
CA MET A 9 -5.14 -1.14 8.33
C MET A 9 -3.90 -0.24 8.49
N GLN A 10 -2.70 -0.82 8.51
CA GLN A 10 -1.45 -0.09 8.68
C GLN A 10 -0.67 -0.04 7.37
N CYS A 11 -0.17 1.16 7.03
CA CYS A 11 0.71 1.33 5.88
C CYS A 11 2.10 0.79 6.21
N SER A 12 2.62 -0.19 5.46
CA SER A 12 3.96 -0.74 5.73
C SER A 12 5.10 0.25 5.46
N ILE A 13 4.83 1.40 4.82
CA ILE A 13 5.84 2.43 4.55
C ILE A 13 5.98 3.39 5.74
N CYS A 14 4.87 4.02 6.17
CA CYS A 14 4.89 5.00 7.25
C CYS A 14 4.57 4.40 8.63
N GLN A 15 4.20 3.12 8.69
CA GLN A 15 3.83 2.40 9.91
C GLN A 15 2.71 3.11 10.70
N ASP A 16 1.81 3.80 10.00
CA ASP A 16 0.64 4.51 10.55
C ASP A 16 -0.64 4.00 9.86
N ILE A 17 -1.81 4.37 10.39
CA ILE A 17 -3.11 4.07 9.81
C ILE A 17 -3.16 4.54 8.36
N LEU A 18 -3.68 3.68 7.48
CA LEU A 18 -3.82 3.97 6.06
C LEU A 18 -4.65 5.23 5.81
N ARG A 19 -4.05 6.22 5.12
CA ARG A 19 -4.72 7.45 4.67
C ARG A 19 -4.86 7.40 3.15
N ASN A 20 -6.10 7.47 2.66
CA ASN A 20 -6.42 7.23 1.25
C ASN A 20 -5.74 5.95 0.74
N PRO A 21 -6.13 4.77 1.26
CA PRO A 21 -5.48 3.52 0.88
C PRO A 21 -5.60 3.27 -0.62
N VAL A 22 -4.51 2.80 -1.19
CA VAL A 22 -4.43 2.26 -2.54
C VAL A 22 -3.86 0.85 -2.47
N VAL A 23 -4.34 -0.01 -3.35
CA VAL A 23 -4.02 -1.43 -3.43
C VAL A 23 -3.05 -1.64 -4.58
N ALA A 24 -1.92 -2.28 -4.29
CA ALA A 24 -0.98 -2.74 -5.30
C ALA A 24 -1.49 -4.06 -5.92
N PRO A 25 -1.75 -4.15 -7.24
CA PRO A 25 -2.33 -5.35 -7.86
C PRO A 25 -1.38 -6.56 -7.85
N CYS A 26 -0.08 -6.36 -7.62
CA CYS A 26 0.92 -7.44 -7.62
C CYS A 26 0.83 -8.38 -6.41
N CYS A 27 0.36 -7.87 -5.27
CA CYS A 27 0.31 -8.59 -3.98
C CYS A 27 -0.91 -8.24 -3.11
N LEU A 28 -1.81 -7.37 -3.59
CA LEU A 28 -3.01 -6.88 -2.90
C LEU A 28 -2.73 -6.12 -1.60
N GLN A 29 -1.51 -5.63 -1.42
CA GLN A 29 -1.13 -4.86 -0.25
C GLN A 29 -1.59 -3.42 -0.35
N MET A 30 -1.98 -2.87 0.80
CA MET A 30 -2.48 -1.51 0.93
C MET A 30 -1.41 -0.57 1.45
N PHE A 31 -1.32 0.58 0.82
CA PHE A 31 -0.42 1.66 1.22
C PHE A 31 -1.16 2.99 1.21
N CYS A 32 -0.67 3.97 1.95
CA CYS A 32 -1.13 5.35 1.78
C CYS A 32 -0.78 5.81 0.35
N GLU A 33 -1.73 6.44 -0.34
CA GLU A 33 -1.54 6.98 -1.70
C GLU A 33 -0.26 7.82 -1.81
N GLN A 34 -0.03 8.72 -0.84
CA GLN A 34 1.17 9.56 -0.83
C GLN A 34 2.45 8.73 -0.62
N CYS A 35 2.46 7.78 0.30
CA CYS A 35 3.65 7.00 0.62
C CYS A 35 4.09 6.12 -0.54
N ILE A 36 3.16 5.43 -1.20
CA ILE A 36 3.52 4.60 -2.36
C ILE A 36 3.89 5.46 -3.58
N ASN A 37 3.28 6.64 -3.74
CA ASN A 37 3.67 7.59 -4.78
C ASN A 37 5.12 8.08 -4.56
N GLU A 38 5.49 8.48 -3.34
CA GLU A 38 6.86 8.88 -3.01
C GLU A 38 7.87 7.74 -3.26
N TRP A 39 7.52 6.52 -2.85
CA TRP A 39 8.33 5.33 -3.14
C TRP A 39 8.52 5.12 -4.65
N LEU A 40 7.42 5.20 -5.42
CA LEU A 40 7.45 4.98 -6.87
C LEU A 40 8.17 6.08 -7.66
N ASN A 41 8.39 7.25 -7.06
CA ASN A 41 9.26 8.29 -7.62
C ASN A 41 10.75 7.93 -7.51
N THR A 42 11.11 7.04 -6.57
CA THR A 42 12.50 6.57 -6.38
C THR A 42 12.75 5.19 -6.97
N GLU A 43 11.77 4.30 -6.90
CA GLU A 43 11.89 2.87 -7.20
C GLU A 43 10.71 2.40 -8.04
N THR A 44 10.91 1.57 -9.07
CA THR A 44 9.80 1.10 -9.93
C THR A 44 9.22 -0.25 -9.46
N THR A 45 9.37 -0.56 -8.18
CA THR A 45 8.98 -1.86 -7.60
C THR A 45 8.07 -1.70 -6.40
N CYS A 46 7.26 -2.71 -6.10
CA CYS A 46 6.44 -2.75 -4.91
C CYS A 46 7.32 -2.89 -3.64
N PRO A 47 7.09 -2.10 -2.59
CA PRO A 47 7.87 -2.17 -1.36
C PRO A 47 7.70 -3.51 -0.60
N HIS A 48 6.62 -4.26 -0.86
CA HIS A 48 6.36 -5.53 -0.17
C HIS A 48 6.94 -6.75 -0.90
N ASP A 49 6.76 -6.87 -2.21
CA ASP A 49 7.16 -8.08 -2.97
C ASP A 49 8.22 -7.82 -4.05
N ARG A 50 8.67 -6.56 -4.19
CA ARG A 50 9.69 -6.09 -5.14
C ARG A 50 9.36 -6.38 -6.61
N LYS A 51 8.10 -6.70 -6.94
CA LYS A 51 7.66 -6.80 -8.34
C LYS A 51 7.52 -5.42 -8.96
N VAL A 52 7.68 -5.33 -10.28
CA VAL A 52 7.48 -4.07 -11.02
C VAL A 52 6.09 -3.52 -10.74
N LEU A 53 6.02 -2.27 -10.30
CA LEU A 53 4.79 -1.58 -9.95
C LEU A 53 4.85 -0.16 -10.51
N ASN A 54 3.80 0.24 -11.22
CA ASN A 54 3.62 1.60 -11.70
C ASN A 54 2.47 2.26 -10.92
N ILE A 55 2.54 3.57 -10.78
CA ILE A 55 1.53 4.37 -10.09
C ILE A 55 0.16 4.27 -10.75
N ASP A 56 0.12 4.21 -12.08
CA ASP A 56 -1.12 4.08 -12.85
C ASP A 56 -1.83 2.74 -12.61
N SER A 57 -1.10 1.73 -12.13
CA SER A 57 -1.63 0.39 -11.83
C SER A 57 -2.26 0.31 -10.44
N LEU A 58 -2.11 1.34 -9.60
CA LEU A 58 -2.69 1.35 -8.25
C LEU A 58 -4.20 1.53 -8.32
N THR A 59 -4.92 0.77 -7.51
CA THR A 59 -6.40 0.83 -7.47
C THR A 59 -6.87 1.22 -6.08
N ARG A 60 -8.01 1.91 -5.97
CA ARG A 60 -8.62 2.21 -4.67
C ARG A 60 -9.51 1.03 -4.25
N PRO A 61 -9.44 0.59 -2.99
CA PRO A 61 -10.33 -0.47 -2.51
C PRO A 61 -11.79 0.02 -2.58
N PRO A 62 -12.75 -0.87 -2.88
CA PRO A 62 -14.17 -0.51 -2.88
C PRO A 62 -14.58 -0.04 -1.48
N ARG A 63 -15.35 1.06 -1.42
CA ARG A 63 -15.96 1.52 -0.17
C ARG A 63 -17.15 0.60 0.13
N LEU A 64 -17.01 -0.25 1.15
CA LEU A 64 -18.11 -1.02 1.74
C LEU A 64 -19.08 -0.10 2.48
#